data_AF-A0AA39J6V9-F1
#
_entry.id   AF-A0AA39J6V9-F1
#
_cell.length_a   1.000
_cell.length_b   1.000
_cell.length_c   1.000
_cell.angle_alpha   90.00
_cell.angle_beta   90.00
_cell.angle_gamma   90.00
#
_symmetry.space_group_name_H-M   'P 1'
#
loop_
_entity.id
_entity.type
_entity.pdbx_description
1 polymer ?
#
loop_
_entity_poly.entity_id
_entity_poly.type
_entity_poly.pdbx_seq_one_letter_code
_entity_poly.pdbx_strand_id
1 'polypeptide(L)'
;SYACRGHILQVLYSLIDNQEIDPGDNILIYFAGHGARYNCAKHFLKPTCDTNSCPVETPCPLDRDALDAEGRYVPDISDRELDALFTEICRVQGHKITFIADCCYAHSFSRTPDTELRSIHHYSF
;
A
#
# COMPACT_ATOMS: atom_id res chain seq x y z
N SER A 1 -14.09 8.09 -10.40
CA SER A 1 -13.53 8.62 -9.14
C SER A 1 -12.13 9.15 -9.41
N TYR A 2 -11.67 10.16 -8.66
CA TYR A 2 -10.28 10.62 -8.72
C TYR A 2 -9.43 9.80 -7.74
N ALA A 3 -8.21 9.43 -8.15
CA ALA A 3 -7.27 8.65 -7.34
C ALA A 3 -6.57 9.51 -6.26
N CYS A 4 -7.36 10.23 -5.47
CA CYS A 4 -6.90 10.97 -4.30
C CYS A 4 -6.63 10.01 -3.14
N ARG A 5 -5.77 10.40 -2.19
CA ARG A 5 -5.38 9.56 -1.06
C ARG A 5 -6.59 9.02 -0.31
N GLY A 6 -7.52 9.91 0.01
CA GLY A 6 -8.75 9.56 0.72
C GLY A 6 -9.60 8.52 -0.01
N HIS A 7 -9.79 8.67 -1.32
CA HIS A 7 -10.57 7.71 -2.11
C HIS A 7 -9.88 6.36 -2.25
N ILE A 8 -8.56 6.33 -2.46
CA ILE A 8 -7.82 5.06 -2.55
C ILE A 8 -7.96 4.27 -1.25
N LEU A 9 -7.72 4.93 -0.10
CA LEU A 9 -7.84 4.28 1.20
C LEU A 9 -9.28 3.86 1.49
N GLN A 10 -10.26 4.71 1.16
CA GLN A 10 -11.67 4.38 1.34
C GLN A 10 -12.06 3.10 0.58
N VAL A 11 -11.61 2.96 -0.68
CA VAL A 11 -11.85 1.74 -1.46
C VAL A 11 -11.20 0.53 -0.80
N LEU A 12 -9.94 0.63 -0.35
CA LEU A 12 -9.27 -0.48 0.34
C LEU A 12 -9.97 -0.87 1.65
N TYR A 13 -10.36 0.11 2.47
CA TYR A 13 -11.13 -0.13 3.69
C TYR A 13 -12.47 -0.80 3.40
N SER A 14 -13.16 -0.39 2.32
CA SER A 14 -14.44 -0.98 1.96
C SER A 14 -14.36 -2.47 1.60
N LEU A 15 -13.17 -3.00 1.28
CA LEU A 15 -12.99 -4.44 1.05
C LEU A 15 -13.01 -5.24 2.36
N ILE A 16 -12.71 -4.63 3.50
CA ILE A 16 -12.59 -5.34 4.79
C ILE A 16 -13.95 -5.84 5.26
N ASP A 17 -15.01 -5.04 5.11
CA ASP A 17 -16.36 -5.33 5.62
C ASP A 17 -17.40 -5.53 4.51
N ASN A 18 -16.96 -5.69 3.26
CA ASN A 18 -17.85 -5.98 2.15
C ASN A 18 -18.49 -7.36 2.31
N GLN A 19 -19.81 -7.38 2.55
CA GLN A 19 -20.59 -8.61 2.69
C GLN A 19 -20.85 -9.32 1.35
N GLU A 20 -20.54 -8.68 0.22
CA GLU A 20 -20.62 -9.29 -1.11
C GLU A 20 -19.37 -10.09 -1.47
N ILE A 21 -18.31 -10.01 -0.65
CA ILE A 21 -17.09 -10.79 -0.80
C ILE A 21 -17.17 -11.94 0.20
N ASP A 22 -17.20 -13.18 -0.30
CA ASP A 22 -17.17 -14.34 0.56
C ASP A 22 -15.71 -14.68 0.95
N PRO A 23 -15.47 -15.20 2.17
CA PRO A 23 -14.14 -15.64 2.57
C PRO A 23 -13.53 -16.65 1.59
N GLY A 24 -12.39 -16.29 1.00
CA GLY A 24 -11.69 -17.10 0.00
C GLY A 24 -12.03 -16.77 -1.45
N ASP A 25 -12.82 -15.73 -1.71
CA ASP A 25 -12.93 -15.12 -3.04
C ASP A 25 -11.61 -14.49 -3.48
N ASN A 26 -11.42 -14.40 -4.80
CA ASN A 26 -10.21 -13.79 -5.36
C ASN A 26 -10.38 -12.27 -5.44
N ILE A 27 -9.52 -11.54 -4.74
CA ILE A 27 -9.47 -10.07 -4.76
C ILE A 27 -8.28 -9.65 -5.62
N LEU A 28 -8.53 -8.96 -6.72
CA LEU A 28 -7.49 -8.37 -7.57
C LEU A 28 -7.46 -6.86 -7.37
N ILE A 29 -6.32 -6.34 -6.93
CA ILE A 29 -6.07 -4.91 -6.77
C ILE A 29 -4.99 -4.50 -7.77
N TYR A 30 -5.31 -3.54 -8.63
CA TYR A 30 -4.38 -3.00 -9.63
C TYR A 30 -4.16 -1.51 -9.41
N PHE A 31 -2.90 -1.10 -9.34
CA PHE A 31 -2.48 0.30 -9.29
C PHE A 31 -1.53 0.59 -10.45
N ALA A 32 -1.78 1.66 -11.18
CA ALA A 32 -0.87 2.19 -12.20
C ALA A 32 -0.69 3.70 -12.02
N GLY A 33 0.54 4.17 -12.00
CA GLY A 33 0.84 5.58 -11.81
C GLY A 33 2.25 5.86 -11.31
N HIS A 34 2.45 7.02 -10.72
CA HIS A 34 3.73 7.36 -10.10
C HIS A 34 3.91 6.63 -8.78
N GLY A 35 5.12 6.13 -8.55
CA GLY A 35 5.57 5.75 -7.22
C GLY A 35 6.81 6.55 -6.83
N ALA A 36 7.06 6.61 -5.54
CA ALA A 36 8.18 7.34 -4.94
C ALA A 36 8.90 6.46 -3.92
N ARG A 37 10.13 6.85 -3.60
CA ARG A 37 10.97 6.19 -2.59
C ARG A 37 11.56 7.24 -1.66
N TYR A 38 11.23 7.10 -0.39
CA TYR A 38 11.71 7.97 0.68
C TYR A 38 12.72 7.22 1.54
N ASN A 39 13.88 7.82 1.77
CA ASN A 39 14.85 7.27 2.72
C ASN A 39 14.48 7.72 4.14
N CYS A 40 14.47 6.81 5.11
CA CYS A 40 14.33 7.16 6.52
C CYS A 40 15.53 8.03 6.96
N ALA A 41 15.40 9.35 6.90
CA ALA A 41 16.31 10.25 7.57
C ALA A 41 15.95 10.30 9.07
N LYS A 42 16.77 9.67 9.92
CA LYS A 42 16.84 9.88 11.39
C LYS A 42 15.52 10.15 12.14
N HIS A 43 14.48 9.33 11.94
CA HIS A 43 13.32 9.36 12.85
C HIS A 43 13.61 8.51 14.09
N PHE A 44 13.41 9.09 15.28
CA PHE A 44 13.74 8.54 16.61
C PHE A 44 12.91 7.30 17.01
N LEU A 45 11.87 6.98 16.27
CA LEU A 45 11.09 5.75 16.43
C LEU A 45 11.68 4.72 15.46
N LYS A 46 12.79 4.08 15.84
CA LYS A 46 13.34 2.94 15.10
C LYS A 46 12.37 1.74 15.23
N PRO A 47 11.71 1.26 14.17
CA PRO A 47 11.58 -0.18 14.04
C PRO A 47 13.01 -0.72 13.88
N THR A 48 13.30 -1.91 14.38
CA THR A 48 14.58 -2.60 14.20
C THR A 48 14.81 -2.93 12.73
N CYS A 49 15.21 -1.92 11.95
CA CYS A 49 15.85 -2.13 10.66
C CYS A 49 17.34 -2.32 10.93
N ASP A 50 17.82 -3.56 10.81
CA ASP A 50 19.22 -3.95 11.05
C ASP A 50 20.21 -3.29 10.07
N THR A 51 19.70 -2.69 9.00
CA THR A 51 20.44 -1.88 8.05
C THR A 51 20.10 -0.41 8.25
N ASN A 52 21.12 0.46 8.31
CA ASN A 52 21.01 1.92 8.49
C ASN A 52 20.21 2.67 7.38
N SER A 53 19.40 1.98 6.58
CA SER A 53 18.48 2.55 5.60
C SER A 53 17.32 1.58 5.34
N CYS A 54 16.14 1.89 5.88
CA CYS A 54 14.89 1.23 5.51
C CYS A 54 14.09 2.19 4.62
N PRO A 55 14.33 2.20 3.29
CA PRO A 55 13.55 3.05 2.40
C PRO A 55 12.07 2.65 2.45
N VAL A 56 11.20 3.65 2.41
CA VAL A 56 9.74 3.51 2.28
C VAL A 56 9.42 3.77 0.83
N GLU A 57 8.74 2.83 0.18
CA GLU A 57 8.23 3.02 -1.18
C GLU A 57 6.72 3.23 -1.17
N THR A 58 6.22 4.05 -2.09
CA THR A 58 4.85 4.59 -2.01
C THR A 58 4.22 4.72 -3.39
N PRO A 59 2.98 4.27 -3.64
CA PRO A 59 2.18 4.86 -4.71
C PRO A 59 1.86 6.32 -4.37
N CYS A 60 1.91 7.18 -5.38
CA CYS A 60 1.65 8.61 -5.25
C CYS A 60 0.18 8.91 -5.61
N PRO A 61 -0.64 9.40 -4.67
CA PRO A 61 -1.99 9.87 -4.96
C PRO A 61 -1.99 11.11 -5.86
N LEU A 62 -3.13 11.38 -6.51
CA LEU A 62 -3.30 12.57 -7.36
C LEU A 62 -3.17 13.88 -6.58
N ASP A 63 -3.66 13.90 -5.34
CA ASP A 63 -3.65 15.03 -4.42
C ASP A 63 -2.37 15.08 -3.57
N ARG A 64 -1.30 14.37 -3.98
CA ARG A 64 0.02 14.51 -3.37
C ARG A 64 0.39 16.00 -3.26
N ASP A 65 0.98 16.38 -2.13
CA ASP A 65 1.46 17.74 -1.87
C ASP A 65 0.35 18.83 -1.91
N ALA A 66 -0.93 18.46 -2.02
CA ALA A 66 -2.04 19.36 -1.73
C ALA A 66 -2.20 19.56 -0.22
N LEU A 67 -2.83 20.66 0.19
CA LEU A 67 -3.18 20.90 1.59
C LEU A 67 -4.53 20.27 1.92
N ASP A 68 -4.59 19.50 2.99
CA ASP A 68 -5.84 18.99 3.58
C ASP A 68 -6.64 20.11 4.27
N ALA A 69 -7.80 19.76 4.84
CA ALA A 69 -8.67 20.71 5.54
C ALA A 69 -8.01 21.35 6.77
N GLU A 70 -6.97 20.70 7.33
CA GLU A 70 -6.18 21.16 8.45
C GLU A 70 -4.91 21.92 8.01
N GLY A 71 -4.71 22.14 6.71
CA GLY A 71 -3.55 22.84 6.17
C GLY A 71 -2.26 22.02 6.19
N ARG A 72 -2.34 20.69 6.24
CA ARG A 72 -1.19 19.78 6.17
C ARG A 72 -1.07 19.18 4.78
N TYR A 73 0.15 18.90 4.35
CA TYR A 73 0.39 18.22 3.09
C TYR A 73 -0.16 16.79 3.12
N VAL A 74 -0.93 16.43 2.09
CA VAL A 74 -1.39 15.06 1.86
C VAL A 74 -0.17 14.18 1.56
N PRO A 75 0.11 13.16 2.40
CA PRO A 75 1.26 12.28 2.17
C PRO A 75 0.93 11.20 1.13
N ASP A 76 1.97 10.66 0.50
CA ASP A 76 1.83 9.43 -0.28
C ASP A 76 1.38 8.25 0.61
N ILE A 77 0.87 7.18 0.00
CA ILE A 77 0.44 5.98 0.73
C ILE A 77 1.66 5.06 0.88
N SER A 78 2.05 4.74 2.11
CA SER A 78 3.27 3.94 2.32
C SER A 78 3.06 2.45 2.08
N ASP A 79 4.12 1.75 1.66
CA ASP A 79 4.19 0.28 1.65
C ASP A 79 3.75 -0.37 2.96
N ARG A 80 4.12 0.21 4.10
CA ARG A 80 3.68 -0.24 5.42
C ARG A 80 2.19 -0.02 5.67
N GLU A 81 1.62 1.07 5.15
CA GLU A 81 0.19 1.34 5.24
C GLU A 81 -0.61 0.35 4.38
N LEU A 82 -0.13 0.06 3.16
CA LEU A 82 -0.71 -0.98 2.31
C LEU A 82 -0.59 -2.37 2.92
N ASP A 83 0.57 -2.73 3.49
CA ASP A 83 0.80 -4.02 4.13
C ASP A 83 -0.14 -4.23 5.33
N ALA A 84 -0.33 -3.21 6.16
CA ALA A 84 -1.30 -3.24 7.26
C ALA A 84 -2.74 -3.42 6.76
N LEU A 85 -3.13 -2.71 5.69
CA LEU A 85 -4.45 -2.85 5.08
C LEU A 85 -4.66 -4.23 4.46
N PHE A 86 -3.70 -4.74 3.69
CA PHE A 86 -3.80 -6.07 3.08
C PHE A 86 -3.80 -7.18 4.12
N THR A 87 -3.05 -7.01 5.22
CA THR A 87 -3.12 -7.92 6.37
C THR A 87 -4.53 -7.97 6.95
N GLU A 88 -5.18 -6.82 7.12
CA GLU A 88 -6.53 -6.76 7.67
C GLU A 88 -7.58 -7.30 6.70
N ILE A 89 -7.48 -6.99 5.39
CA ILE A 89 -8.36 -7.59 4.37
C ILE A 89 -8.17 -9.11 4.35
N CYS A 90 -6.93 -9.61 4.39
CA CYS A 90 -6.65 -11.04 4.46
C CYS A 90 -7.26 -11.69 5.70
N ARG A 91 -7.24 -10.99 6.85
CA ARG A 91 -7.79 -11.48 8.11
C ARG A 91 -9.31 -11.68 8.04
N VAL A 92 -10.02 -10.82 7.31
CA VAL A 92 -11.49 -10.87 7.22
C VAL A 92 -11.97 -11.66 6.01
N GLN A 93 -11.42 -11.39 4.83
CA GLN A 93 -11.85 -11.94 3.54
C GLN A 93 -11.06 -13.17 3.08
N GLY A 94 -10.01 -13.56 3.82
CA GLY A 94 -9.12 -14.67 3.47
C GLY A 94 -7.96 -14.27 2.56
N HIS A 95 -7.05 -15.21 2.33
CA HIS A 95 -5.70 -14.94 1.82
C HIS A 95 -5.56 -14.90 0.28
N LYS A 96 -6.65 -14.74 -0.47
CA LYS A 96 -6.61 -14.74 -1.95
C LYS A 96 -6.63 -13.32 -2.51
N ILE A 97 -5.66 -12.51 -2.09
CA ILE A 97 -5.47 -11.15 -2.57
C ILE A 97 -4.25 -11.09 -3.47
N THR A 98 -4.40 -10.52 -4.66
CA THR A 98 -3.30 -10.23 -5.59
C THR A 98 -3.22 -8.74 -5.81
N PHE A 99 -2.07 -8.15 -5.50
CA PHE A 99 -1.77 -6.74 -5.75
C PHE A 99 -0.75 -6.61 -6.89
N ILE A 100 -1.12 -5.87 -7.93
CA ILE A 100 -0.27 -5.55 -9.08
C ILE A 100 -0.02 -4.04 -9.06
N ALA A 101 1.26 -3.67 -8.99
CA ALA A 101 1.71 -2.29 -9.00
C ALA A 101 2.53 -2.02 -10.27
N ASP A 102 1.96 -1.23 -11.17
CA ASP A 102 2.59 -0.68 -12.38
C ASP A 102 3.03 0.76 -12.07
N CYS A 103 4.07 0.88 -11.23
CA CYS A 103 4.64 2.16 -10.83
C CYS A 103 6.14 2.04 -10.52
N CYS A 104 6.87 3.16 -10.60
CA CYS A 104 8.27 3.20 -10.21
C CYS A 104 8.42 2.96 -8.70
N TYR A 105 9.45 2.21 -8.29
CA TYR A 105 9.72 1.92 -6.86
C TYR A 105 8.61 1.11 -6.17
N ALA A 106 8.40 -0.12 -6.63
CA ALA A 106 7.39 -1.05 -6.09
C ALA A 106 8.00 -2.36 -5.55
N HIS A 107 9.29 -2.36 -5.21
CA HIS A 107 10.01 -3.53 -4.70
C HIS A 107 9.55 -3.91 -3.29
N SER A 108 9.25 -2.94 -2.44
CA SER A 108 8.91 -3.19 -1.04
C SER A 108 7.55 -3.85 -0.84
N PHE A 109 6.63 -3.74 -1.81
CA PHE A 109 5.34 -4.44 -1.74
C PHE A 109 5.52 -5.96 -1.72
N SER A 110 6.66 -6.49 -2.21
CA SER A 110 6.97 -7.93 -2.22
C SER A 110 7.56 -8.49 -0.90
N ARG A 111 7.73 -7.69 0.15
CA ARG A 111 8.36 -8.14 1.42
C ARG A 111 7.43 -9.06 2.20
N THR A 112 7.56 -10.37 2.02
CA THR A 112 6.78 -11.37 2.77
C THR A 112 7.51 -11.84 4.03
N PRO A 113 6.87 -11.82 5.22
CA PRO A 113 7.19 -12.73 6.31
C PRO A 113 6.35 -14.01 6.16
N ASP A 114 6.86 -14.97 5.38
CA ASP A 114 6.49 -16.41 5.33
C ASP A 114 4.99 -16.82 5.41
N THR A 115 4.05 -15.94 5.05
CA THR A 115 2.61 -16.25 5.06
C THR A 115 2.01 -15.88 3.70
N GLU A 116 1.95 -16.89 2.81
CA GLU A 116 1.22 -17.02 1.53
C GLU A 116 0.49 -15.77 0.96
N LEU A 117 1.24 -14.70 0.66
CA LEU A 117 0.89 -13.74 -0.39
C LEU A 117 1.33 -14.35 -1.73
N ARG A 118 0.39 -14.85 -2.53
CA ARG A 118 0.72 -15.43 -3.84
C ARG A 118 0.88 -14.33 -4.88
N SER A 119 2.16 -14.00 -5.09
CA SER A 119 2.77 -13.28 -6.20
C SER A 119 2.40 -11.81 -6.37
N ILE A 120 3.41 -10.95 -6.20
CA ILE A 120 3.41 -9.55 -6.58
C ILE A 120 4.34 -9.45 -7.79
N HIS A 121 3.76 -9.21 -8.97
CA HIS A 121 4.52 -9.09 -10.21
C HIS A 121 4.84 -7.62 -10.47
N HIS A 122 6.13 -7.31 -10.44
CA HIS A 122 6.68 -5.99 -10.75
C HIS A 122 7.00 -5.90 -12.24
N TYR A 123 6.44 -4.91 -12.93
CA TYR A 123 6.87 -4.51 -14.26
C TYR A 123 7.37 -3.07 -14.17
N SER A 124 8.67 -2.85 -14.37
CA SER A 124 9.21 -1.52 -14.68
C SER A 124 9.39 -1.44 -16.19
N PHE A 125 8.76 -0.45 -16.82
CA PHE A 125 9.12 -0.02 -18.17
C PHE A 125 10.24 1.04 -18.12
#